data_AF-A0A9W4S8Z8-F1
#
_entry.id   AF-A0A9W4S8Z8-F1
#
_cell.length_a   1.000
_cell.length_b   1.000
_cell.length_c   1.000
_cell.angle_alpha   90.00
_cell.angle_beta   90.00
_cell.angle_gamma   90.00
#
_symmetry.space_group_name_H-M   'P 1'
#
loop_
_entity.id
_entity.type
_entity.pdbx_description
1 polymer ?
#
loop_
_entity_poly.entity_id
_entity_poly.type
_entity_poly.pdbx_seq_one_letter_code
_entity_poly.pdbx_strand_id
1 'polypeptide(L)'
;TEAVAPPPQTPAAAAPKKKGFFRRLRNLVLTLAVLGAIGFGGGVWYSRVNDSFHDFFTEYVPFGEQAVLYFEEMDFRKRFPNISNKIKSRDTGSQVAVPAQSGASWRVADNGEPAGRQSSAVDKAQAAKVAAVKEKPKPVEKKKKAPEPKPAPVEAKVVAPKQEENDFKPPEVNEPSRFPPIPPIDAIKIEDATEPVVQDLVRMLNDIITVINADKAHGRYSPTITKAKNELSKVGSKIKAIKSSVEEKAAAEVQAKVADFDKAANDLIARVEGAMVAQEGAWRKEFEDEMKKVKESYDARAKLLLEREKQLNEERLNNQLLEQALALKKEFVTEVEKHVESEREGRLGKLEKLSDAVADLEKLTTGWNEVVDTNLRTQQLHVAVDAVRATLENATSPRPFTRELVALKEIAADDPVVNAAIAS
;
A
#
# COMPACT_ATOMS: atom_id res chain seq x y z
N THR A 1 -19.92 88.31 32.01
CA THR A 1 -20.85 87.16 31.97
C THR A 1 -20.09 86.00 31.36
N GLU A 2 -19.62 85.15 32.25
CA GLU A 2 -18.56 84.15 32.04
C GLU A 2 -19.20 82.82 31.62
N ALA A 3 -18.67 82.21 30.57
CA ALA A 3 -19.24 81.02 29.94
C ALA A 3 -18.95 79.76 30.77
N VAL A 4 -20.01 79.06 31.17
CA VAL A 4 -19.96 77.80 31.93
C VAL A 4 -19.65 76.63 30.99
N ALA A 5 -18.56 75.91 31.27
CA ALA A 5 -18.16 74.68 30.59
C ALA A 5 -18.91 73.44 31.14
N PRO A 6 -19.18 72.41 30.33
CA PRO A 6 -19.85 71.18 30.78
C PRO A 6 -18.87 70.18 31.45
N PRO A 7 -19.37 69.27 32.32
CA PRO A 7 -18.53 68.40 33.15
C PRO A 7 -17.93 67.19 32.38
N PRO A 8 -16.83 66.58 32.90
CA PRO A 8 -16.08 65.53 32.22
C PRO A 8 -16.78 64.16 32.28
N GLN A 9 -16.78 63.44 31.15
CA GLN A 9 -17.31 62.09 31.01
C GLN A 9 -16.30 61.05 31.54
N THR A 10 -16.79 60.06 32.28
CA THR A 10 -16.03 58.92 32.79
C THR A 10 -15.69 57.93 31.65
N PRO A 11 -14.55 57.20 31.73
CA PRO A 11 -14.15 56.27 30.68
C PRO A 11 -15.09 55.05 30.66
N ALA A 12 -15.90 54.97 29.60
CA ALA A 12 -16.74 53.82 29.31
C ALA A 12 -15.89 52.53 29.23
N ALA A 13 -16.35 51.49 29.93
CA ALA A 13 -15.78 50.16 29.90
C ALA A 13 -15.59 49.68 28.45
N ALA A 14 -14.35 49.34 28.10
CA ALA A 14 -13.98 48.86 26.78
C ALA A 14 -14.78 47.59 26.42
N ALA A 15 -15.61 47.68 25.38
CA ALA A 15 -16.33 46.53 24.83
C ALA A 15 -15.35 45.42 24.40
N PRO A 16 -15.67 44.13 24.63
CA PRO A 16 -14.76 43.04 24.30
C PRO A 16 -14.50 42.97 22.80
N LYS A 17 -13.23 43.07 22.40
CA LYS A 17 -12.79 42.96 20.99
C LYS A 17 -13.34 41.68 20.37
N LYS A 18 -14.11 41.81 19.28
CA LYS A 18 -14.72 40.68 18.57
C LYS A 18 -13.62 39.70 18.13
N LYS A 19 -13.61 38.48 18.70
CA LYS A 19 -12.68 37.40 18.33
C LYS A 19 -12.84 37.09 16.84
N GLY A 20 -11.79 37.37 16.05
CA GLY A 20 -11.78 37.23 14.59
C GLY A 20 -12.10 35.82 14.09
N PHE A 21 -12.73 35.75 12.92
CA PHE A 21 -13.22 34.53 12.27
C PHE A 21 -12.15 33.43 12.17
N PHE A 22 -10.92 33.77 11.76
CA PHE A 22 -9.81 32.82 11.64
C PHE A 22 -9.42 32.14 12.96
N ARG A 23 -9.49 32.85 14.10
CA ARG A 23 -9.20 32.22 15.41
C ARG A 23 -10.30 31.24 15.82
N ARG A 24 -11.55 31.51 15.46
CA ARG A 24 -12.68 30.59 15.71
C ARG A 24 -12.55 29.34 14.84
N LEU A 25 -12.22 29.52 13.56
CA LEU A 25 -11.99 28.40 12.64
C LEU A 25 -10.82 27.53 13.09
N ARG A 26 -9.69 28.14 13.47
CA ARG A 26 -8.54 27.40 14.01
C ARG A 26 -8.90 26.62 15.27
N ASN A 27 -9.60 27.25 16.21
CA ASN A 27 -10.03 26.58 17.43
C ASN A 27 -11.05 25.46 17.14
N LEU A 28 -11.91 25.61 16.13
CA LEU A 28 -12.84 24.58 15.67
C LEU A 28 -12.10 23.39 15.06
N VAL A 29 -11.14 23.63 14.16
CA VAL A 29 -10.33 22.56 13.55
C VAL A 29 -9.50 21.83 14.62
N LEU A 30 -8.88 22.57 15.55
CA LEU A 30 -8.14 21.96 16.66
C LEU A 30 -9.05 21.15 17.57
N THR A 31 -10.25 21.64 17.88
CA THR A 31 -11.20 20.88 18.72
C THR A 31 -11.71 19.64 18.01
N LEU A 32 -11.99 19.69 16.69
CA LEU A 32 -12.34 18.52 15.90
C LEU A 32 -11.18 17.51 15.82
N ALA A 33 -9.94 17.97 15.64
CA ALA A 33 -8.77 17.09 15.61
C ALA A 33 -8.54 16.39 16.95
N VAL A 34 -8.66 17.12 18.06
CA VAL A 34 -8.53 16.54 19.41
C VAL A 34 -9.68 15.58 19.70
N LEU A 35 -10.92 15.94 19.33
CA LEU A 35 -12.07 15.08 19.51
C LEU A 35 -11.97 13.81 18.65
N GLY A 36 -11.49 13.93 17.41
CA GLY A 36 -11.20 12.81 16.52
C GLY A 36 -10.11 11.89 17.07
N ALA A 37 -9.02 12.45 17.57
CA ALA A 37 -7.94 11.66 18.18
C ALA A 37 -8.41 10.89 19.43
N ILE A 38 -9.19 11.54 20.30
CA ILE A 38 -9.77 10.90 21.49
C ILE A 38 -10.79 9.84 21.08
N GLY A 39 -11.66 10.13 20.12
CA GLY A 39 -12.66 9.19 19.62
C GLY A 39 -12.03 7.97 18.96
N PHE A 40 -11.00 8.17 18.14
CA PHE A 40 -10.25 7.09 17.48
C PHE A 40 -9.50 6.24 18.50
N GLY A 41 -8.77 6.86 19.44
CA GLY A 41 -8.08 6.14 20.52
C GLY A 41 -9.04 5.36 21.43
N GLY A 42 -10.20 5.94 21.73
CA GLY A 42 -11.27 5.25 22.45
C GLY A 42 -11.86 4.09 21.65
N GLY A 43 -12.02 4.24 20.34
CA GLY A 43 -12.47 3.18 19.42
C GLY A 43 -11.51 1.99 19.39
N VAL A 44 -10.20 2.24 19.25
CA VAL A 44 -9.15 1.21 19.31
C VAL A 44 -9.12 0.49 20.66
N TRP A 45 -9.38 1.20 21.76
CA TRP A 45 -9.44 0.58 23.07
C TRP A 45 -10.71 -0.26 23.25
N TYR A 46 -11.85 0.20 22.74
CA TYR A 46 -13.13 -0.47 22.89
C TYR A 46 -13.28 -1.70 21.97
N SER A 47 -12.70 -1.67 20.77
CA SER A 47 -12.65 -2.84 19.87
C SER A 47 -11.99 -4.05 20.54
N ARG A 48 -11.00 -3.83 21.40
CA ARG A 48 -10.34 -4.90 22.16
C ARG A 48 -11.24 -5.58 23.20
N VAL A 49 -12.31 -4.91 23.64
CA VAL A 49 -13.21 -5.44 24.67
C VAL A 49 -14.43 -6.13 24.06
N ASN A 50 -14.84 -5.73 22.86
CA ASN A 50 -16.07 -6.21 22.21
C ASN A 50 -15.82 -6.55 20.73
N ASP A 51 -15.87 -7.84 20.40
CA ASP A 51 -15.70 -8.37 19.04
C ASP A 51 -16.67 -7.77 18.02
N SER A 52 -17.93 -7.55 18.39
CA SER A 52 -18.90 -6.97 17.45
C SER A 52 -18.55 -5.53 17.08
N PHE A 53 -17.92 -4.79 17.99
CA PHE A 53 -17.41 -3.45 17.69
C PHE A 53 -16.04 -3.49 17.00
N HIS A 54 -15.24 -4.53 17.26
CA HIS A 54 -13.99 -4.76 16.55
C HIS A 54 -14.24 -4.80 15.04
N ASP A 55 -15.13 -5.68 14.59
CA ASP A 55 -15.41 -5.86 13.15
C ASP A 55 -15.91 -4.55 12.53
N PHE A 56 -16.83 -3.86 13.21
CA PHE A 56 -17.33 -2.55 12.79
C PHE A 56 -16.20 -1.50 12.70
N PHE A 57 -15.33 -1.43 13.70
CA PHE A 57 -14.26 -0.43 13.73
C PHE A 57 -13.21 -0.70 12.66
N THR A 58 -12.87 -1.96 12.40
CA THR A 58 -11.90 -2.33 11.36
C THR A 58 -12.45 -2.16 9.95
N GLU A 59 -13.75 -2.36 9.75
CA GLU A 59 -14.39 -2.24 8.43
C GLU A 59 -14.67 -0.78 8.05
N TYR A 60 -15.15 0.04 8.99
CA TYR A 60 -15.66 1.39 8.67
C TYR A 60 -14.72 2.54 9.05
N VAL A 61 -13.78 2.34 9.98
CA VAL A 61 -12.88 3.41 10.43
C VAL A 61 -11.53 3.30 9.72
N PRO A 62 -11.10 4.35 8.99
CA PRO A 62 -9.84 4.30 8.26
C PRO A 62 -8.66 4.13 9.23
N PHE A 63 -7.73 3.24 8.86
CA PHE A 63 -6.61 2.82 9.71
C PHE A 63 -7.00 2.11 11.02
N GLY A 64 -8.28 1.75 11.21
CA GLY A 64 -8.76 1.04 12.38
C GLY A 64 -8.14 -0.34 12.54
N GLU A 65 -8.14 -1.15 11.47
CA GLU A 65 -7.50 -2.47 11.43
C GLU A 65 -6.03 -2.40 11.85
N GLN A 66 -5.25 -1.53 11.20
CA GLN A 66 -3.82 -1.38 11.46
C GLN A 66 -3.53 -0.93 12.89
N ALA A 67 -4.33 0.00 13.42
CA ALA A 67 -4.16 0.48 14.78
C ALA A 67 -4.46 -0.61 15.82
N VAL A 68 -5.57 -1.33 15.66
CA VAL A 68 -5.96 -2.42 16.56
C VAL A 68 -4.92 -3.54 16.50
N LEU A 69 -4.54 -4.00 15.31
CA LEU A 69 -3.50 -5.01 15.11
C LEU A 69 -2.17 -4.61 15.73
N TYR A 70 -1.75 -3.35 15.58
CA TYR A 70 -0.51 -2.88 16.19
C TYR A 70 -0.49 -3.03 17.71
N PHE A 71 -1.57 -2.64 18.39
CA PHE A 71 -1.67 -2.79 19.85
C PHE A 71 -1.84 -4.24 20.27
N GLU A 72 -2.53 -5.07 19.48
CA GLU A 72 -2.64 -6.50 19.72
C GLU A 72 -1.29 -7.20 19.59
N GLU A 73 -0.50 -6.87 18.57
CA GLU A 73 0.86 -7.35 18.41
C GLU A 73 1.74 -6.92 19.58
N MET A 74 1.65 -5.67 20.03
CA MET A 74 2.40 -5.22 21.20
C MET A 74 2.05 -6.01 22.45
N ASP A 75 0.76 -6.27 22.69
CA ASP A 75 0.33 -7.05 23.84
C ASP A 75 0.66 -8.53 23.68
N PHE A 76 0.63 -9.06 22.46
CA PHE A 76 1.07 -10.42 22.15
C PHE A 76 2.58 -10.57 22.40
N ARG A 77 3.40 -9.62 21.94
CA ARG A 77 4.85 -9.60 22.19
C ARG A 77 5.17 -9.51 23.68
N LYS A 78 4.39 -8.75 24.46
CA LYS A 78 4.52 -8.69 25.93
C LYS A 78 4.14 -10.01 26.60
N ARG A 79 3.07 -10.67 26.14
CA ARG A 79 2.60 -11.95 26.70
C ARG A 79 3.50 -13.12 26.32
N PHE A 80 4.10 -13.05 25.14
CA PHE A 80 4.94 -14.10 24.57
C PHE A 80 6.31 -13.57 24.11
N PRO A 81 7.17 -13.12 25.04
CA PRO A 81 8.49 -12.56 24.71
C PRO A 81 9.42 -13.57 24.03
N ASN A 82 9.18 -14.88 24.22
CA ASN A 82 10.01 -15.94 23.65
C ASN A 82 9.62 -16.32 22.21
N ILE A 83 8.48 -15.82 21.72
CA ILE A 83 8.01 -16.11 20.35
C ILE A 83 8.64 -15.14 19.34
N SER A 84 8.93 -13.89 19.73
CA SER A 84 9.59 -12.93 18.83
C SER A 84 10.98 -13.37 18.38
N ASN A 85 11.71 -14.12 19.21
CA ASN A 85 13.02 -14.69 18.84
C ASN A 85 12.92 -15.91 17.91
N LYS A 86 11.72 -16.50 17.78
CA LYS A 86 11.44 -17.60 16.82
C LYS A 86 10.81 -17.12 15.53
N ILE A 87 10.19 -15.96 15.51
CA ILE A 87 9.71 -15.31 14.29
C ILE A 87 10.91 -14.60 13.64
N LYS A 88 11.83 -15.39 13.08
CA LYS A 88 12.53 -14.91 11.89
C LYS A 88 11.44 -14.61 10.86
N SER A 89 11.53 -13.43 10.22
CA SER A 89 10.68 -13.06 9.10
C SER A 89 10.51 -14.27 8.19
N ARG A 90 9.33 -14.89 8.24
CA ARG A 90 9.00 -15.95 7.30
C ARG A 90 8.67 -15.20 6.03
N ASP A 91 9.69 -15.08 5.19
CA ASP A 91 9.58 -14.51 3.85
C ASP A 91 8.31 -15.04 3.18
N THR A 92 7.27 -14.21 3.12
CA THR A 92 6.03 -14.49 2.41
C THR A 92 6.22 -14.46 0.88
N GLY A 93 7.47 -14.37 0.41
CA GLY A 93 7.84 -14.34 -1.00
C GLY A 93 8.39 -15.64 -1.59
N SER A 94 8.72 -16.66 -0.78
CA SER A 94 9.14 -17.96 -1.31
C SER A 94 7.98 -18.95 -1.25
N GLN A 95 7.44 -19.31 -2.42
CA GLN A 95 6.50 -20.42 -2.53
C GLN A 95 7.10 -21.64 -1.83
N VAL A 96 6.44 -22.09 -0.77
CA VAL A 96 6.73 -23.36 -0.12
C VAL A 96 6.35 -24.45 -1.12
N ALA A 97 7.33 -24.91 -1.90
CA ALA A 97 7.19 -26.08 -2.74
C ALA A 97 7.08 -27.31 -1.83
N VAL A 98 5.87 -27.86 -1.73
CA VAL A 98 5.65 -29.14 -1.07
C VAL A 98 6.34 -30.22 -1.91
N PRO A 99 7.33 -30.95 -1.39
CA PRO A 99 7.98 -32.02 -2.13
C PRO A 99 6.94 -33.10 -2.47
N ALA A 100 6.99 -33.63 -3.69
CA ALA A 100 6.01 -34.57 -4.25
C ALA A 100 5.82 -35.90 -3.46
N GLN A 101 6.61 -36.11 -2.41
CA GLN A 101 6.50 -37.26 -1.49
C GLN A 101 5.81 -36.94 -0.16
N SER A 102 5.45 -35.68 0.09
CA SER A 102 4.54 -35.35 1.19
C SER A 102 3.14 -35.77 0.76
N GLY A 103 2.60 -36.82 1.36
CA GLY A 103 1.30 -37.43 1.02
C GLY A 103 0.06 -36.54 1.22
N ALA A 104 0.22 -35.21 1.21
CA ALA A 104 -0.83 -34.22 1.18
C ALA A 104 -1.15 -33.87 -0.28
N SER A 105 -1.89 -34.74 -0.96
CA SER A 105 -2.51 -34.40 -2.23
C SER A 105 -3.75 -33.52 -1.97
N TRP A 106 -3.81 -32.39 -2.66
CA TRP A 106 -4.97 -31.49 -2.65
C TRP A 106 -6.14 -32.20 -3.35
N ARG A 107 -6.96 -32.94 -2.60
CA ARG A 107 -8.26 -33.36 -3.13
C ARG A 107 -9.18 -32.14 -3.14
N VAL A 108 -9.49 -31.68 -4.35
CA VAL A 108 -10.59 -30.76 -4.63
C VAL A 108 -11.86 -31.38 -4.06
N ALA A 109 -12.52 -30.66 -3.14
CA ALA A 109 -13.76 -31.09 -2.53
C ALA A 109 -14.89 -31.04 -3.57
N ASP A 110 -15.21 -32.20 -4.12
CA ASP A 110 -16.53 -32.44 -4.70
C ASP A 110 -17.53 -32.75 -3.56
N ASN A 111 -18.73 -32.22 -3.71
CA ASN A 111 -19.78 -32.16 -2.70
C ASN A 111 -20.21 -33.53 -2.13
N GLY A 112 -20.30 -33.64 -0.80
CA GLY A 112 -21.04 -34.72 -0.12
C GLY A 112 -20.55 -35.08 1.29
N GLU A 113 -20.98 -34.31 2.31
CA GLU A 113 -21.17 -34.62 3.74
C GLU A 113 -20.13 -35.41 4.60
N PRO A 114 -20.13 -35.22 5.94
CA PRO A 114 -18.90 -35.19 6.73
C PRO A 114 -18.57 -36.55 7.38
N ALA A 115 -17.33 -37.01 7.20
CA ALA A 115 -16.74 -38.07 8.02
C ALA A 115 -15.65 -37.46 8.91
N GLY A 116 -15.95 -37.36 10.19
CA GLY A 116 -15.04 -36.84 11.19
C GLY A 116 -13.75 -37.66 11.29
N ARG A 117 -12.64 -36.95 11.45
CA ARG A 117 -11.44 -37.50 12.12
C ARG A 117 -10.91 -36.49 13.10
N GLN A 118 -11.20 -36.80 14.36
CA GLN A 118 -10.61 -36.27 15.57
C GLN A 118 -9.08 -36.36 15.46
N SER A 119 -8.37 -35.29 15.80
CA SER A 119 -6.95 -35.35 16.17
C SER A 119 -6.81 -34.79 17.57
N SER A 120 -6.53 -35.72 18.47
CA SER A 120 -6.28 -35.62 19.89
C SER A 120 -5.06 -34.75 20.20
N ALA A 121 -5.27 -33.65 20.93
CA ALA A 121 -4.28 -33.05 21.82
C ALA A 121 -4.98 -32.05 22.75
N VAL A 122 -5.77 -32.56 23.70
CA VAL A 122 -6.15 -31.80 24.89
C VAL A 122 -6.02 -32.73 26.08
N ASP A 123 -4.94 -32.55 26.85
CA ASP A 123 -4.82 -33.09 28.19
C ASP A 123 -5.93 -32.47 29.05
N LYS A 124 -6.92 -33.29 29.36
CA LYS A 124 -8.03 -32.97 30.24
C LYS A 124 -7.63 -33.37 31.66
N ALA A 125 -7.07 -32.42 32.41
CA ALA A 125 -7.09 -32.46 33.86
C ALA A 125 -8.05 -31.37 34.37
N GLN A 126 -9.08 -31.83 35.07
CA GLN A 126 -9.94 -31.10 36.01
C GLN A 126 -11.04 -30.21 35.41
N ALA A 127 -12.19 -30.86 35.21
CA ALA A 127 -13.48 -30.24 35.47
C ALA A 127 -13.73 -30.25 36.99
N ALA A 128 -14.10 -29.11 37.57
CA ALA A 128 -15.39 -28.88 38.24
C ALA A 128 -15.32 -27.79 39.33
N LYS A 129 -16.39 -26.96 39.36
CA LYS A 129 -16.90 -26.13 40.48
C LYS A 129 -16.20 -24.77 40.69
N VAL A 130 -16.86 -23.64 40.97
CA VAL A 130 -18.25 -23.32 41.35
C VAL A 130 -18.48 -21.79 41.22
N ALA A 131 -19.73 -21.42 40.90
CA ALA A 131 -20.50 -20.21 41.23
C ALA A 131 -19.84 -18.82 41.39
N ALA A 132 -20.35 -17.90 40.57
CA ALA A 132 -20.99 -16.64 40.95
C ALA A 132 -20.51 -15.88 42.19
N VAL A 133 -19.93 -14.69 42.00
CA VAL A 133 -20.23 -13.48 42.81
C VAL A 133 -20.10 -12.23 41.92
N LYS A 134 -21.20 -11.47 41.86
CA LYS A 134 -21.25 -10.05 41.51
C LYS A 134 -20.71 -9.24 42.70
N GLU A 135 -19.88 -8.22 42.48
CA GLU A 135 -20.11 -6.90 43.11
C GLU A 135 -19.23 -5.79 42.51
N LYS A 136 -19.85 -4.61 42.43
CA LYS A 136 -19.32 -3.35 41.87
C LYS A 136 -18.58 -2.54 42.96
N PRO A 137 -17.71 -1.60 42.56
CA PRO A 137 -16.75 -0.92 43.44
C PRO A 137 -17.33 0.36 44.07
N LYS A 138 -16.68 0.85 45.14
CA LYS A 138 -16.80 2.25 45.57
C LYS A 138 -15.44 2.90 45.83
N PRO A 139 -15.23 4.17 45.44
CA PRO A 139 -13.94 4.87 45.43
C PRO A 139 -13.77 5.80 46.64
N VAL A 140 -12.52 6.15 46.96
CA VAL A 140 -12.21 7.23 47.92
C VAL A 140 -11.29 8.26 47.26
N GLU A 141 -11.84 9.44 47.02
CA GLU A 141 -11.14 10.69 46.70
C GLU A 141 -10.97 11.48 48.00
N LYS A 142 -9.77 12.00 48.30
CA LYS A 142 -9.59 13.13 49.24
C LYS A 142 -8.51 14.10 48.76
N LYS A 143 -8.95 15.34 48.50
CA LYS A 143 -8.14 16.53 48.22
C LYS A 143 -7.77 17.28 49.51
N LYS A 144 -6.53 17.81 49.50
CA LYS A 144 -6.00 19.09 50.02
C LYS A 144 -6.88 19.95 50.95
N LYS A 145 -6.29 20.48 52.03
CA LYS A 145 -5.82 21.90 52.12
C LYS A 145 -5.30 22.27 53.52
N ALA A 146 -4.23 23.06 53.54
CA ALA A 146 -3.80 23.94 54.63
C ALA A 146 -4.66 25.22 54.69
N PRO A 147 -4.61 25.96 55.81
CA PRO A 147 -4.33 27.40 55.69
C PRO A 147 -3.47 27.99 56.82
N GLU A 148 -2.75 29.07 56.47
CA GLU A 148 -2.11 30.07 57.35
C GLU A 148 -3.11 30.85 58.21
N PRO A 149 -2.64 31.65 59.20
CA PRO A 149 -2.76 33.10 59.03
C PRO A 149 -1.64 34.00 59.63
N LYS A 150 -1.37 35.10 58.90
CA LYS A 150 -1.05 36.53 59.21
C LYS A 150 -1.14 37.03 60.70
N PRO A 151 -0.79 38.30 61.00
CA PRO A 151 0.42 39.12 60.73
C PRO A 151 0.89 39.93 62.00
N ALA A 152 1.87 40.83 61.79
CA ALA A 152 2.55 41.78 62.70
C ALA A 152 1.68 42.56 63.73
N PRO A 153 2.29 43.23 64.74
CA PRO A 153 2.44 44.70 64.58
C PRO A 153 3.56 45.43 65.39
N VAL A 154 3.72 46.71 65.01
CA VAL A 154 4.07 47.93 65.80
C VAL A 154 5.51 48.48 65.77
N GLU A 155 5.60 49.65 65.13
CA GLU A 155 6.63 50.68 65.17
C GLU A 155 6.68 51.40 66.53
N ALA A 156 7.88 51.73 67.02
CA ALA A 156 8.07 52.70 68.10
C ALA A 156 9.06 53.79 67.66
N LYS A 157 8.56 55.02 67.57
CA LYS A 157 9.31 56.27 67.47
C LYS A 157 10.06 56.54 68.78
N VAL A 158 11.35 56.89 68.70
CA VAL A 158 12.07 57.54 69.81
C VAL A 158 12.79 58.79 69.30
N VAL A 159 12.70 59.80 70.17
CA VAL A 159 12.98 61.22 70.04
C VAL A 159 14.50 61.51 70.06
N ALA A 160 14.87 62.61 69.40
CA ALA A 160 16.21 63.19 69.29
C ALA A 160 16.93 63.47 70.62
N PRO A 161 18.27 63.65 70.58
CA PRO A 161 18.95 64.61 71.44
C PRO A 161 19.63 65.73 70.64
N LYS A 162 19.59 66.87 71.31
CA LYS A 162 19.96 68.24 70.98
C LYS A 162 21.48 68.40 70.97
N GLN A 163 22.01 69.09 69.95
CA GLN A 163 23.40 69.55 69.92
C GLN A 163 23.58 70.69 70.95
N GLU A 164 24.54 70.54 71.85
CA GLU A 164 25.05 71.62 72.70
C GLU A 164 26.27 72.24 72.02
N GLU A 165 26.20 73.54 71.75
CA GLU A 165 27.30 74.37 71.26
C GLU A 165 28.26 74.68 72.44
N ASN A 166 29.56 74.53 72.18
CA ASN A 166 30.62 74.84 73.15
C ASN A 166 30.98 76.33 73.09
N ASP A 167 30.55 77.10 74.08
CA ASP A 167 31.08 78.44 74.36
C ASP A 167 32.42 78.31 75.10
N PHE A 168 33.54 78.63 74.44
CA PHE A 168 34.84 78.82 75.09
C PHE A 168 35.39 80.22 74.79
N LYS A 169 35.50 81.06 75.83
CA LYS A 169 36.21 82.35 75.80
C LYS A 169 37.62 82.18 76.40
N PRO A 170 38.68 82.72 75.77
CA PRO A 170 40.02 82.74 76.34
C PRO A 170 40.11 83.77 77.50
N PRO A 171 40.76 83.44 78.64
CA PRO A 171 40.80 84.33 79.80
C PRO A 171 41.91 85.40 79.73
N GLU A 172 41.59 86.62 80.19
CA GLU A 172 42.55 87.67 80.54
C GLU A 172 43.05 87.47 81.99
N VAL A 173 44.37 87.39 82.12
CA VAL A 173 45.26 87.59 83.30
C VAL A 173 44.79 87.12 84.69
N ASN A 174 45.54 86.14 85.23
CA ASN A 174 45.54 85.58 86.61
C ASN A 174 44.48 84.52 86.97
N GLU A 175 44.24 83.57 86.07
CA GLU A 175 43.67 82.24 86.38
C GLU A 175 44.51 81.14 85.69
N PRO A 176 44.60 79.90 86.25
CA PRO A 176 45.43 78.84 85.67
C PRO A 176 44.97 78.43 84.26
N SER A 177 45.93 78.23 83.35
CA SER A 177 45.71 77.93 81.94
C SER A 177 44.83 76.69 81.72
N ARG A 178 43.68 76.88 81.07
CA ARG A 178 42.80 75.79 80.65
C ARG A 178 43.06 75.47 79.18
N PHE A 179 43.69 74.31 78.91
CA PHE A 179 43.87 73.82 77.55
C PHE A 179 42.52 73.46 76.90
N PRO A 180 42.33 73.68 75.59
CA PRO A 180 41.11 73.30 74.92
C PRO A 180 40.94 71.77 74.95
N PRO A 181 39.69 71.26 75.08
CA PRO A 181 39.44 69.83 75.00
C PRO A 181 39.82 69.31 73.60
N ILE A 182 40.50 68.17 73.57
CA ILE A 182 40.91 67.49 72.32
C ILE A 182 39.63 67.00 71.61
N PRO A 183 39.54 67.14 70.26
CA PRO A 183 38.35 66.72 69.53
C PRO A 183 38.14 65.19 69.57
N PRO A 184 36.87 64.72 69.55
CA PRO A 184 36.54 63.30 69.51
C PRO A 184 37.03 62.63 68.20
N ILE A 185 37.24 61.32 68.24
CA ILE A 185 37.71 60.55 67.08
C ILE A 185 36.54 60.25 66.14
N ASP A 186 36.70 60.57 64.85
CA ASP A 186 35.67 60.30 63.84
C ASP A 186 35.46 58.79 63.59
N ALA A 187 34.18 58.42 63.44
CA ALA A 187 33.74 57.10 63.02
C ALA A 187 34.23 56.77 61.60
N ILE A 188 34.58 55.52 61.36
CA ILE A 188 35.12 55.03 60.10
C ILE A 188 33.98 54.81 59.11
N LYS A 189 34.10 55.43 57.93
CA LYS A 189 33.30 55.10 56.75
C LYS A 189 34.27 54.60 55.69
N ILE A 190 34.28 53.29 55.45
CA ILE A 190 35.02 52.70 54.34
C ILE A 190 34.02 52.47 53.22
N GLU A 191 34.24 53.12 52.07
CA GLU A 191 33.35 53.05 50.91
C GLU A 191 33.37 51.67 50.22
N ASP A 192 34.42 50.88 50.45
CA ASP A 192 34.65 49.56 49.85
C ASP A 192 34.18 48.37 50.71
N ALA A 193 33.37 48.60 51.75
CA ALA A 193 32.87 47.53 52.62
C ALA A 193 31.68 46.78 51.98
N THR A 194 31.89 46.08 50.85
CA THR A 194 30.85 45.26 50.19
C THR A 194 30.74 43.86 50.82
N GLU A 195 31.73 43.44 51.59
CA GLU A 195 31.77 42.13 52.24
C GLU A 195 31.18 42.19 53.66
N PRO A 196 30.28 41.26 54.03
CA PRO A 196 29.65 41.26 55.35
C PRO A 196 30.65 41.13 56.50
N VAL A 197 31.73 40.36 56.33
CA VAL A 197 32.77 40.18 57.36
C VAL A 197 33.54 41.48 57.61
N VAL A 198 33.89 42.23 56.57
CA VAL A 198 34.54 43.54 56.70
C VAL A 198 33.55 44.57 57.27
N GLN A 199 32.26 44.52 56.90
CA GLN A 199 31.22 45.36 57.49
C GLN A 199 31.06 45.13 58.99
N ASP A 200 31.06 43.88 59.44
CA ASP A 200 30.95 43.52 60.85
C ASP A 200 32.16 44.01 61.66
N LEU A 201 33.37 43.91 61.08
CA LEU A 201 34.59 44.44 61.69
C LEU A 201 34.60 45.98 61.75
N VAL A 202 34.12 46.65 60.70
CA VAL A 202 33.94 48.12 60.69
C VAL A 202 32.93 48.55 61.76
N ARG A 203 31.82 47.82 61.89
CA ARG A 203 30.80 48.09 62.91
C ARG A 203 31.37 47.92 64.32
N MET A 204 32.06 46.82 64.58
CA MET A 204 32.70 46.56 65.88
C MET A 204 33.74 47.64 66.23
N LEU A 205 34.55 48.07 65.25
CA LEU A 205 35.53 49.14 65.46
C LEU A 205 34.86 50.51 65.68
N ASN A 206 33.74 50.79 65.02
CA ASN A 206 32.95 51.99 65.24
C ASN A 206 32.27 51.97 66.62
N ASP A 207 31.73 50.84 67.06
CA ASP A 207 31.16 50.68 68.40
C ASP A 207 32.24 50.95 69.48
N ILE A 208 33.48 50.44 69.30
CA ILE A 208 34.61 50.74 70.18
C ILE A 208 34.96 52.25 70.19
N ILE A 209 34.95 52.91 69.02
CA ILE A 209 35.19 54.35 68.93
C ILE A 209 34.10 55.15 69.67
N THR A 210 32.83 54.72 69.62
CA THR A 210 31.75 55.40 70.36
C THR A 210 31.93 55.32 71.87
N VAL A 211 32.36 54.15 72.40
CA VAL A 211 32.64 53.97 73.83
C VAL A 211 33.84 54.82 74.28
N ILE A 212 34.91 54.87 73.48
CA ILE A 212 36.13 55.65 73.80
C ILE A 212 35.88 57.16 73.76
N ASN A 213 35.02 57.62 72.84
CA ASN A 213 34.61 59.02 72.78
C ASN A 213 33.71 59.40 73.96
N ALA A 214 32.83 58.49 74.42
CA ALA A 214 32.03 58.70 75.62
C ALA A 214 32.90 58.82 76.89
N ASP A 215 34.00 58.07 76.98
CA ASP A 215 34.95 58.09 78.10
C ASP A 215 35.99 59.23 78.05
N LYS A 216 35.97 60.09 77.01
CA LYS A 216 36.94 61.17 76.78
C LYS A 216 38.43 60.73 76.78
N ALA A 217 38.69 59.42 76.61
CA ALA A 217 40.03 58.83 76.62
C ALA A 217 40.69 58.81 75.22
N HIS A 218 40.14 59.55 74.26
CA HIS A 218 40.56 59.58 72.85
C HIS A 218 42.05 59.91 72.67
N GLY A 219 42.65 60.74 73.53
CA GLY A 219 44.09 61.04 73.47
C GLY A 219 45.01 59.84 73.73
N ARG A 220 44.58 58.84 74.51
CA ARG A 220 45.38 57.65 74.85
C ARG A 220 45.25 56.54 73.83
N TYR A 221 44.06 56.38 73.24
CA TYR A 221 43.74 55.26 72.36
C TYR A 221 43.70 55.63 70.86
N SER A 222 43.85 56.91 70.50
CA SER A 222 43.92 57.36 69.10
C SER A 222 45.00 56.62 68.27
N PRO A 223 46.24 56.40 68.77
CA PRO A 223 47.26 55.68 67.99
C PRO A 223 46.89 54.21 67.72
N THR A 224 46.27 53.52 68.68
CA THR A 224 45.85 52.12 68.54
C THR A 224 44.64 51.97 67.64
N ILE A 225 43.68 52.89 67.73
CA ILE A 225 42.53 52.94 66.81
C ILE A 225 43.03 53.16 65.39
N THR A 226 43.95 54.12 65.18
CA THR A 226 44.52 54.42 63.85
C THR A 226 45.25 53.21 63.26
N LYS A 227 45.99 52.44 64.07
CA LYS A 227 46.59 51.17 63.64
C LYS A 227 45.52 50.14 63.21
N ALA A 228 44.45 49.99 63.99
CA ALA A 228 43.33 49.10 63.64
C ALA A 228 42.61 49.55 62.35
N LYS A 229 42.42 50.86 62.13
CA LYS A 229 41.88 51.41 60.86
C LYS A 229 42.75 50.98 59.67
N ASN A 230 44.07 51.07 59.83
CA ASN A 230 45.03 50.73 58.78
C ASN A 230 45.13 49.22 58.53
N GLU A 231 44.96 48.38 59.55
CA GLU A 231 44.91 46.93 59.37
C GLU A 231 43.61 46.49 58.70
N LEU A 232 42.48 47.10 59.07
CA LEU A 232 41.19 46.82 58.45
C LEU A 232 41.16 47.22 56.97
N SER A 233 41.77 48.35 56.60
CA SER A 233 41.91 48.74 55.20
C SER A 233 42.83 47.80 54.41
N LYS A 234 43.92 47.30 55.03
CA LYS A 234 44.80 46.27 54.44
C LYS A 234 44.12 44.92 54.27
N VAL A 235 43.24 44.53 55.21
CA VAL A 235 42.46 43.29 55.09
C VAL A 235 41.41 43.43 53.99
N GLY A 236 40.68 44.55 53.96
CA GLY A 236 39.73 44.83 52.88
C GLY A 236 40.36 44.82 51.49
N SER A 237 41.56 45.41 51.33
CA SER A 237 42.26 45.41 50.04
C SER A 237 42.76 44.02 49.63
N LYS A 238 43.26 43.21 50.58
CA LYS A 238 43.63 41.81 50.31
C LYS A 238 42.43 40.95 49.93
N ILE A 239 41.29 41.11 50.61
CA ILE A 239 40.09 40.34 50.28
C ILE A 239 39.56 40.72 48.90
N LYS A 240 39.56 42.01 48.55
CA LYS A 240 39.21 42.49 47.20
C LYS A 240 40.12 41.89 46.13
N ALA A 241 41.43 41.85 46.36
CA ALA A 241 42.40 41.24 45.44
C ALA A 241 42.22 39.71 45.31
N ILE A 242 41.93 39.01 46.41
CA ILE A 242 41.63 37.57 46.37
C ILE A 242 40.34 37.35 45.56
N LYS A 243 39.29 38.14 45.83
CA LYS A 243 38.02 38.04 45.11
C LYS A 243 38.18 38.26 43.62
N SER A 244 38.87 39.33 43.20
CA SER A 244 39.12 39.58 41.78
C SER A 244 39.90 38.43 41.14
N SER A 245 40.91 37.88 41.82
CA SER A 245 41.66 36.73 41.31
C SER A 245 40.83 35.44 41.20
N VAL A 246 39.85 35.25 42.10
CA VAL A 246 38.92 34.11 42.06
C VAL A 246 37.88 34.32 40.97
N GLU A 247 37.34 35.52 40.82
CA GLU A 247 36.41 35.90 39.75
C GLU A 247 37.06 35.71 38.37
N GLU A 248 38.32 36.13 38.19
CA GLU A 248 39.09 35.90 36.96
C GLU A 248 39.32 34.41 36.67
N LYS A 249 39.71 33.62 37.68
CA LYS A 249 39.91 32.17 37.51
C LYS A 249 38.59 31.46 37.19
N ALA A 250 37.52 31.80 37.88
CA ALA A 250 36.19 31.25 37.62
C ALA A 250 35.69 31.66 36.23
N ALA A 251 35.89 32.91 35.82
CA ALA A 251 35.56 33.37 34.47
C ALA A 251 36.36 32.62 33.40
N ALA A 252 37.65 32.40 33.62
CA ALA A 252 38.49 31.62 32.71
C ALA A 252 38.05 30.14 32.61
N GLU A 253 37.70 29.51 33.74
CA GLU A 253 37.19 28.14 33.76
C GLU A 253 35.84 28.03 33.05
N VAL A 254 34.91 28.96 33.31
CA VAL A 254 33.61 29.01 32.63
C VAL A 254 33.81 29.20 31.13
N GLN A 255 34.70 30.10 30.69
CA GLN A 255 35.00 30.29 29.27
C GLN A 255 35.60 29.03 28.63
N ALA A 256 36.51 28.34 29.32
CA ALA A 256 37.08 27.08 28.84
C ALA A 256 35.99 26.00 28.66
N LYS A 257 35.09 25.85 29.64
CA LYS A 257 33.97 24.91 29.57
C LYS A 257 33.00 25.26 28.45
N VAL A 258 32.65 26.53 28.28
CA VAL A 258 31.80 26.97 27.17
C VAL A 258 32.45 26.63 25.81
N ALA A 259 33.75 26.90 25.66
CA ALA A 259 34.46 26.54 24.43
C ALA A 259 34.51 25.02 24.18
N ASP A 260 34.64 24.21 25.22
CA ASP A 260 34.58 22.75 25.10
C ASP A 260 33.17 22.26 24.73
N PHE A 261 32.12 22.87 25.28
CA PHE A 261 30.74 22.58 24.90
C PHE A 261 30.45 22.97 23.45
N ASP A 262 30.93 24.13 23.01
CA ASP A 262 30.77 24.57 21.62
C ASP A 262 31.47 23.63 20.65
N LYS A 263 32.69 23.16 20.99
CA LYS A 263 33.40 22.14 20.19
C LYS A 263 32.62 20.83 20.14
N ALA A 264 32.16 20.32 21.28
CA ALA A 264 31.41 19.08 21.34
C ALA A 264 30.07 19.17 20.57
N ALA A 265 29.40 20.33 20.62
CA ALA A 265 28.19 20.58 19.85
C ALA A 265 28.48 20.58 18.35
N ASN A 266 29.54 21.27 17.90
CA ASN A 266 29.95 21.29 16.50
C ASN A 266 30.36 19.90 16.00
N ASP A 267 31.10 19.12 16.80
CA ASP A 267 31.47 17.75 16.47
C ASP A 267 30.25 16.84 16.36
N LEU A 268 29.25 17.02 17.23
CA LEU A 268 27.99 16.27 17.15
C LEU A 268 27.23 16.61 15.86
N ILE A 269 27.14 17.91 15.53
CA ILE A 269 26.51 18.37 14.27
C ILE A 269 27.23 17.75 13.08
N ALA A 270 28.56 17.83 13.02
CA ALA A 270 29.35 17.27 11.92
C ALA A 270 29.18 15.75 11.78
N ARG A 271 29.08 15.01 12.89
CA ARG A 271 28.81 13.56 12.87
C ARG A 271 27.40 13.24 12.38
N VAL A 272 26.41 14.00 12.81
CA VAL A 272 25.02 13.84 12.37
C VAL A 272 24.90 14.16 10.89
N GLU A 273 25.47 15.27 10.43
CA GLU A 273 25.51 15.64 9.00
C GLU A 273 26.22 14.57 8.18
N GLY A 274 27.38 14.08 8.64
CA GLY A 274 28.09 12.98 7.98
C GLY A 274 27.27 11.69 7.91
N ALA A 275 26.57 11.32 8.98
CA ALA A 275 25.69 10.16 9.01
C ALA A 275 24.47 10.34 8.08
N MET A 276 23.88 11.54 8.04
CA MET A 276 22.77 11.86 7.14
C MET A 276 23.19 11.76 5.68
N VAL A 277 24.34 12.32 5.30
CA VAL A 277 24.86 12.23 3.92
C VAL A 277 25.17 10.78 3.54
N ALA A 278 25.75 9.99 4.46
CA ALA A 278 26.01 8.57 4.22
C ALA A 278 24.71 7.77 4.04
N GLN A 279 23.70 8.06 4.86
CA GLN A 279 22.37 7.43 4.79
C GLN A 279 21.64 7.82 3.50
N GLU A 280 21.68 9.09 3.11
CA GLU A 280 21.13 9.55 1.83
C GLU A 280 21.82 8.88 0.65
N GLY A 281 23.15 8.74 0.69
CA GLY A 281 23.92 8.02 -0.32
C GLY A 281 23.55 6.54 -0.42
N ALA A 282 23.33 5.87 0.72
CA ALA A 282 22.88 4.49 0.78
C ALA A 282 21.47 4.34 0.20
N TRP A 283 20.51 5.17 0.64
CA TRP A 283 19.14 5.16 0.13
C TRP A 283 19.05 5.44 -1.36
N ARG A 284 19.88 6.37 -1.89
CA ARG A 284 19.92 6.61 -3.33
C ARG A 284 20.37 5.38 -4.10
N LYS A 285 21.40 4.68 -3.64
CA LYS A 285 21.89 3.44 -4.28
C LYS A 285 20.85 2.33 -4.22
N GLU A 286 20.26 2.10 -3.05
CA GLU A 286 19.20 1.10 -2.88
C GLU A 286 18.00 1.41 -3.78
N PHE A 287 17.57 2.67 -3.82
CA PHE A 287 16.49 3.12 -4.69
C PHE A 287 16.83 2.92 -6.18
N GLU A 288 18.04 3.27 -6.60
CA GLU A 288 18.48 3.05 -7.99
C GLU A 288 18.48 1.57 -8.34
N ASP A 289 18.92 0.70 -7.45
CA ASP A 289 18.98 -0.74 -7.68
C ASP A 289 17.58 -1.38 -7.67
N GLU A 290 16.69 -0.94 -6.79
CA GLU A 290 15.27 -1.34 -6.83
C GLU A 290 14.61 -0.86 -8.12
N MET A 291 14.82 0.38 -8.53
CA MET A 291 14.27 0.91 -9.78
C MET A 291 14.80 0.16 -11.00
N LYS A 292 16.08 -0.27 -11.00
CA LYS A 292 16.63 -1.14 -12.04
C LYS A 292 15.94 -2.50 -12.05
N LYS A 293 15.84 -3.18 -10.91
CA LYS A 293 15.16 -4.48 -10.80
C LYS A 293 13.71 -4.41 -11.26
N VAL A 294 13.00 -3.34 -10.87
CA VAL A 294 11.61 -3.10 -11.29
C VAL A 294 11.55 -2.94 -12.81
N LYS A 295 12.40 -2.08 -13.40
CA LYS A 295 12.48 -1.91 -14.86
C LYS A 295 12.79 -3.21 -15.58
N GLU A 296 13.80 -3.95 -15.15
CA GLU A 296 14.17 -5.26 -15.72
C GLU A 296 13.00 -6.25 -15.66
N SER A 297 12.24 -6.26 -14.57
CA SER A 297 11.06 -7.14 -14.44
C SER A 297 9.94 -6.74 -15.40
N TYR A 298 9.71 -5.44 -15.62
CA TYR A 298 8.73 -4.95 -16.59
C TYR A 298 9.17 -5.21 -18.02
N ASP A 299 10.44 -4.98 -18.34
CA ASP A 299 11.03 -5.25 -19.65
C ASP A 299 10.98 -6.75 -19.98
N ALA A 300 11.27 -7.62 -19.01
CA ALA A 300 11.15 -9.06 -19.17
C ALA A 300 9.69 -9.48 -19.44
N ARG A 301 8.72 -8.92 -18.70
CA ARG A 301 7.29 -9.17 -18.93
C ARG A 301 6.84 -8.68 -20.30
N ALA A 302 7.26 -7.48 -20.72
CA ALA A 302 6.95 -6.93 -22.03
C ALA A 302 7.52 -7.81 -23.16
N LYS A 303 8.77 -8.28 -23.02
CA LYS A 303 9.38 -9.22 -23.98
C LYS A 303 8.60 -10.53 -24.06
N LEU A 304 8.24 -11.12 -22.91
CA LEU A 304 7.46 -12.36 -22.87
C LEU A 304 6.07 -12.20 -23.51
N LEU A 305 5.41 -11.06 -23.31
CA LEU A 305 4.13 -10.77 -23.95
C LEU A 305 4.29 -10.66 -25.47
N LEU A 306 5.29 -9.90 -25.94
CA LEU A 306 5.58 -9.79 -27.37
C LEU A 306 5.95 -11.13 -28.01
N GLU A 307 6.74 -11.96 -27.32
CA GLU A 307 7.09 -13.31 -27.80
C GLU A 307 5.85 -14.20 -27.89
N ARG A 308 4.98 -14.19 -26.87
CA ARG A 308 3.72 -14.95 -26.92
C ARG A 308 2.77 -14.45 -28.01
N GLU A 309 2.66 -13.15 -28.20
CA GLU A 309 1.85 -12.58 -29.28
C GLU A 309 2.37 -13.01 -30.66
N LYS A 310 3.70 -13.00 -30.85
CA LYS A 310 4.33 -13.51 -32.07
C LYS A 310 4.03 -14.98 -32.29
N GLN A 311 4.26 -15.82 -31.28
CA GLN A 311 3.96 -17.25 -31.37
C GLN A 311 2.49 -17.49 -31.70
N LEU A 312 1.57 -16.80 -31.03
CA LEU A 312 0.14 -16.94 -31.29
C LEU A 312 -0.23 -16.50 -32.72
N ASN A 313 0.39 -15.43 -33.23
CA ASN A 313 0.20 -14.99 -34.61
C ASN A 313 0.79 -15.98 -35.63
N GLU A 314 1.97 -16.55 -35.36
CA GLU A 314 2.57 -17.59 -36.20
C GLU A 314 1.69 -18.85 -36.24
N GLU A 315 1.18 -19.29 -35.10
CA GLU A 315 0.26 -20.44 -35.04
C GLU A 315 -1.07 -20.14 -35.76
N ARG A 316 -1.62 -18.93 -35.62
CA ARG A 316 -2.80 -18.51 -36.39
C ARG A 316 -2.53 -18.52 -37.90
N LEU A 317 -1.37 -18.01 -38.31
CA LEU A 317 -0.96 -18.02 -39.72
C LEU A 317 -0.79 -19.45 -40.24
N ASN A 318 -0.15 -20.33 -39.47
CA ASN A 318 0.00 -21.74 -39.81
C ASN A 318 -1.35 -22.43 -39.94
N ASN A 319 -2.28 -22.19 -39.01
CA ASN A 319 -3.64 -22.72 -39.08
C ASN A 319 -4.38 -22.22 -40.33
N GLN A 320 -4.28 -20.92 -40.65
CA GLN A 320 -4.88 -20.37 -41.87
C GLN A 320 -4.30 -21.00 -43.14
N LEU A 321 -2.98 -21.21 -43.20
CA LEU A 321 -2.32 -21.88 -44.33
C LEU A 321 -2.75 -23.35 -44.44
N LEU A 322 -2.91 -24.04 -43.31
CA LEU A 322 -3.43 -25.41 -43.28
C LEU A 322 -4.89 -25.48 -43.72
N GLU A 323 -5.73 -24.55 -43.27
CA GLU A 323 -7.13 -24.42 -43.70
C GLU A 323 -7.22 -24.19 -45.20
N GLN A 324 -6.40 -23.29 -45.75
CA GLN A 324 -6.31 -23.06 -47.20
C GLN A 324 -5.84 -24.30 -47.95
N ALA A 325 -4.81 -24.98 -47.45
CA ALA A 325 -4.31 -26.22 -48.05
C ALA A 325 -5.37 -27.34 -48.02
N LEU A 326 -6.17 -27.43 -46.95
CA LEU A 326 -7.29 -28.38 -46.85
C LEU A 326 -8.44 -27.99 -47.78
N ALA A 327 -8.75 -26.70 -47.93
CA ALA A 327 -9.76 -26.23 -48.88
C ALA A 327 -9.37 -26.61 -50.32
N LEU A 328 -8.13 -26.30 -50.73
CA LEU A 328 -7.61 -26.67 -52.05
C LEU A 328 -7.60 -28.20 -52.27
N LYS A 329 -7.25 -28.98 -51.24
CA LYS A 329 -7.33 -30.45 -51.32
C LYS A 329 -8.77 -30.94 -51.50
N LYS A 330 -9.74 -30.34 -50.81
CA LYS A 330 -11.16 -30.69 -50.99
C LYS A 330 -11.63 -30.35 -52.40
N GLU A 331 -11.29 -29.17 -52.89
CA GLU A 331 -11.58 -28.76 -54.27
C GLU A 331 -10.99 -29.75 -55.28
N PHE A 332 -9.71 -30.11 -55.14
CA PHE A 332 -9.06 -31.10 -55.99
C PHE A 332 -9.75 -32.48 -55.93
N VAL A 333 -10.13 -32.96 -54.75
CA VAL A 333 -10.85 -34.24 -54.62
C VAL A 333 -12.20 -34.18 -55.33
N THR A 334 -12.95 -33.08 -55.19
CA THR A 334 -14.24 -32.93 -55.89
C THR A 334 -14.07 -32.81 -57.40
N GLU A 335 -12.97 -32.21 -57.88
CA GLU A 335 -12.65 -32.13 -59.30
C GLU A 335 -12.28 -33.51 -59.86
N VAL A 336 -11.46 -34.29 -59.14
CA VAL A 336 -11.15 -35.68 -59.51
C VAL A 336 -12.40 -36.55 -59.53
N GLU A 337 -13.28 -36.43 -58.54
CA GLU A 337 -14.56 -37.15 -58.48
C GLU A 337 -15.43 -36.81 -59.71
N LYS A 338 -15.64 -35.52 -59.99
CA LYS A 338 -16.37 -35.07 -61.19
C LYS A 338 -15.74 -35.57 -62.48
N HIS A 339 -14.41 -35.55 -62.59
CA HIS A 339 -13.72 -36.08 -63.77
C HIS A 339 -13.94 -37.59 -63.92
N VAL A 340 -13.82 -38.35 -62.82
CA VAL A 340 -14.07 -39.80 -62.83
C VAL A 340 -15.53 -40.10 -63.16
N GLU A 341 -16.49 -39.33 -62.65
CA GLU A 341 -17.91 -39.45 -62.99
C GLU A 341 -18.14 -39.14 -64.47
N SER A 342 -17.56 -38.07 -65.00
CA SER A 342 -17.65 -37.74 -66.43
C SER A 342 -17.03 -38.83 -67.32
N GLU A 343 -15.92 -39.43 -66.90
CA GLU A 343 -15.32 -40.58 -67.59
C GLU A 343 -16.21 -41.81 -67.48
N ARG A 344 -16.82 -42.06 -66.31
CA ARG A 344 -17.71 -43.19 -66.07
C ARG A 344 -18.97 -43.07 -66.91
N GLU A 345 -19.63 -41.91 -66.93
CA GLU A 345 -20.78 -41.63 -67.78
C GLU A 345 -20.40 -41.73 -69.27
N GLY A 346 -19.24 -41.22 -69.67
CA GLY A 346 -18.73 -41.37 -71.02
C GLY A 346 -18.46 -42.82 -71.42
N ARG A 347 -17.92 -43.64 -70.49
CA ARG A 347 -17.72 -45.10 -70.69
C ARG A 347 -19.06 -45.83 -70.72
N LEU A 348 -20.00 -45.50 -69.83
CA LEU A 348 -21.34 -46.07 -69.80
C LEU A 348 -22.10 -45.79 -71.10
N GLY A 349 -22.07 -44.56 -71.60
CA GLY A 349 -22.68 -44.22 -72.88
C GLY A 349 -22.02 -44.92 -74.07
N LYS A 350 -20.70 -45.20 -74.02
CA LYS A 350 -20.03 -46.04 -75.03
C LYS A 350 -20.47 -47.50 -74.93
N LEU A 351 -20.66 -48.03 -73.72
CA LEU A 351 -21.17 -49.38 -73.52
C LEU A 351 -22.61 -49.53 -73.98
N GLU A 352 -23.46 -48.51 -73.75
CA GLU A 352 -24.84 -48.46 -74.24
C GLU A 352 -24.88 -48.44 -75.77
N LYS A 353 -24.05 -47.62 -76.42
CA LYS A 353 -23.90 -47.63 -77.89
C LYS A 353 -23.42 -48.98 -78.42
N LEU A 354 -22.52 -49.65 -77.69
CA LEU A 354 -22.06 -50.99 -78.05
C LEU A 354 -23.19 -52.03 -77.88
N SER A 355 -24.00 -51.94 -76.83
CA SER A 355 -25.16 -52.84 -76.67
C SER A 355 -26.22 -52.61 -77.74
N ASP A 356 -26.49 -51.36 -78.11
CA ASP A 356 -27.42 -51.03 -79.21
C ASP A 356 -26.90 -51.54 -80.55
N ALA A 357 -25.61 -51.34 -80.84
CA ALA A 357 -24.98 -51.86 -82.05
C ALA A 357 -25.02 -53.40 -82.10
N VAL A 358 -24.87 -54.08 -80.97
CA VAL A 358 -25.02 -55.54 -80.88
C VAL A 358 -26.47 -55.96 -81.08
N ALA A 359 -27.44 -55.27 -80.47
CA ALA A 359 -28.86 -55.55 -80.66
C ALA A 359 -29.31 -55.31 -82.12
N ASP A 360 -28.77 -54.28 -82.78
CA ASP A 360 -29.03 -54.03 -84.20
C ASP A 360 -28.37 -55.09 -85.09
N LEU A 361 -27.17 -55.57 -84.75
CA LEU A 361 -26.56 -56.73 -85.42
C LEU A 361 -27.40 -58.00 -85.23
N GLU A 362 -27.95 -58.24 -84.05
CA GLU A 362 -28.88 -59.35 -83.79
C GLU A 362 -30.14 -59.22 -84.65
N LYS A 363 -30.78 -58.05 -84.66
CA LYS A 363 -31.96 -57.78 -85.51
C LYS A 363 -31.65 -57.98 -87.00
N LEU A 364 -30.54 -57.44 -87.48
CA LEU A 364 -30.11 -57.65 -88.87
C LEU A 364 -29.90 -59.13 -89.15
N THR A 365 -29.23 -59.87 -88.26
CA THR A 365 -29.03 -61.32 -88.45
C THR A 365 -30.36 -62.09 -88.48
N THR A 366 -31.33 -61.72 -87.62
CA THR A 366 -32.68 -62.32 -87.67
C THR A 366 -33.47 -61.93 -88.91
N GLY A 367 -33.39 -60.66 -89.35
CA GLY A 367 -34.05 -60.20 -90.57
C GLY A 367 -33.41 -60.78 -91.84
N TRP A 368 -32.11 -61.06 -91.81
CA TRP A 368 -31.44 -61.80 -92.89
C TRP A 368 -31.95 -63.23 -93.00
N ASN A 369 -32.26 -63.91 -91.88
CA ASN A 369 -32.92 -65.22 -91.95
C ASN A 369 -34.31 -65.11 -92.60
N GLU A 370 -35.09 -64.06 -92.31
CA GLU A 370 -36.37 -63.82 -92.96
C GLU A 370 -36.22 -63.54 -94.47
N VAL A 371 -35.21 -62.76 -94.88
CA VAL A 371 -34.91 -62.54 -96.31
C VAL A 371 -34.47 -63.84 -97.00
N VAL A 372 -33.70 -64.69 -96.31
CA VAL A 372 -33.31 -66.01 -96.82
C VAL A 372 -34.54 -66.92 -96.94
N ASP A 373 -35.42 -66.93 -95.95
CA ASP A 373 -36.67 -67.72 -95.97
C ASP A 373 -37.61 -67.25 -97.08
N THR A 374 -37.77 -65.94 -97.27
CA THR A 374 -38.57 -65.40 -98.39
C THR A 374 -37.94 -65.69 -99.75
N ASN A 375 -36.62 -65.67 -99.87
CA ASN A 375 -35.93 -66.07 -101.10
C ASN A 375 -36.12 -67.57 -101.38
N LEU A 376 -35.99 -68.42 -100.36
CA LEU A 376 -36.23 -69.85 -100.47
C LEU A 376 -37.68 -70.13 -100.88
N ARG A 377 -38.66 -69.45 -100.26
CA ARG A 377 -40.08 -69.53 -100.64
C ARG A 377 -40.31 -69.07 -102.08
N THR A 378 -39.67 -67.98 -102.50
CA THR A 378 -39.77 -67.48 -103.89
C THR A 378 -39.19 -68.48 -104.88
N GLN A 379 -38.03 -69.08 -104.58
CA GLN A 379 -37.45 -70.15 -105.40
C GLN A 379 -38.35 -71.37 -105.46
N GLN A 380 -38.90 -71.80 -104.33
CA GLN A 380 -39.86 -72.91 -104.27
C GLN A 380 -41.13 -72.61 -105.08
N LEU A 381 -41.66 -71.38 -105.02
CA LEU A 381 -42.80 -70.93 -105.80
C LEU A 381 -42.47 -70.91 -107.30
N HIS A 382 -41.32 -70.37 -107.69
CA HIS A 382 -40.88 -70.35 -109.09
C HIS A 382 -40.75 -71.77 -109.66
N VAL A 383 -40.15 -72.69 -108.91
CA VAL A 383 -40.06 -74.11 -109.30
C VAL A 383 -41.45 -74.75 -109.40
N ALA A 384 -42.37 -74.43 -108.48
CA ALA A 384 -43.74 -74.93 -108.54
C ALA A 384 -44.53 -74.37 -109.73
N VAL A 385 -44.38 -73.10 -110.07
CA VAL A 385 -44.99 -72.47 -111.26
C VAL A 385 -44.39 -73.02 -112.54
N ASP A 386 -43.07 -73.18 -112.61
CA ASP A 386 -42.41 -73.81 -113.76
C ASP A 386 -42.86 -75.27 -113.92
N ALA A 387 -43.11 -76.00 -112.83
CA ALA A 387 -43.67 -77.34 -112.91
C ALA A 387 -45.08 -77.34 -113.54
N VAL A 388 -45.97 -76.45 -113.09
CA VAL A 388 -47.33 -76.28 -113.67
C VAL A 388 -47.26 -75.82 -115.14
N ARG A 389 -46.34 -74.91 -115.47
CA ARG A 389 -46.13 -74.44 -116.83
C ARG A 389 -45.59 -75.56 -117.72
N ALA A 390 -44.61 -76.32 -117.23
CA ALA A 390 -44.02 -77.42 -117.97
C ALA A 390 -45.04 -78.53 -118.23
N THR A 391 -45.97 -78.80 -117.32
CA THR A 391 -47.06 -79.75 -117.58
C THR A 391 -48.13 -79.21 -118.51
N LEU A 392 -48.38 -77.90 -118.53
CA LEU A 392 -49.28 -77.27 -119.50
C LEU A 392 -48.70 -77.22 -120.92
N GLU A 393 -47.44 -76.78 -121.07
CA GLU A 393 -46.81 -76.57 -122.37
C GLU A 393 -46.36 -77.89 -123.02
N ASN A 394 -45.95 -78.90 -122.25
CA ASN A 394 -45.53 -80.21 -122.79
C ASN A 394 -46.66 -81.24 -122.86
N ALA A 395 -47.92 -80.85 -122.64
CA ALA A 395 -49.06 -81.75 -122.73
C ALA A 395 -49.41 -82.08 -124.20
N THR A 396 -48.84 -83.16 -124.74
CA THR A 396 -49.29 -83.77 -126.02
C THR A 396 -50.68 -84.42 -125.89
N SER A 397 -51.21 -84.55 -124.67
CA SER A 397 -52.54 -85.08 -124.33
C SER A 397 -53.08 -84.41 -123.06
N PRO A 398 -54.38 -84.09 -122.94
CA PRO A 398 -54.92 -83.41 -121.77
C PRO A 398 -54.83 -84.30 -120.52
N ARG A 399 -54.00 -83.91 -119.54
CA ARG A 399 -53.90 -84.54 -118.22
C ARG A 399 -54.26 -83.52 -117.12
N PRO A 400 -54.94 -83.94 -116.05
CA PRO A 400 -55.24 -83.05 -114.94
C PRO A 400 -53.96 -82.73 -114.15
N PHE A 401 -53.68 -81.44 -113.94
CA PHE A 401 -52.52 -80.91 -113.20
C PHE A 401 -52.84 -80.59 -111.73
N THR A 402 -53.84 -81.28 -111.16
CA THR A 402 -54.38 -81.02 -109.81
C THR A 402 -53.34 -81.22 -108.69
N ARG A 403 -52.41 -82.16 -108.85
CA ARG A 403 -51.35 -82.40 -107.84
C ARG A 403 -50.35 -81.24 -107.77
N GLU A 404 -50.05 -80.65 -108.91
CA GLU A 404 -49.11 -79.54 -109.02
C GLU A 404 -49.77 -78.23 -108.58
N LEU A 405 -51.06 -78.05 -108.85
CA LEU A 405 -51.85 -76.95 -108.26
C LEU A 405 -51.95 -77.05 -106.73
N VAL A 406 -52.11 -78.26 -106.19
CA VAL A 406 -52.10 -78.47 -104.73
C VAL A 406 -50.72 -78.16 -104.16
N ALA A 407 -49.63 -78.60 -104.80
CA ALA A 407 -48.28 -78.26 -104.37
C ALA A 407 -48.01 -76.74 -104.44
N LEU A 408 -48.45 -76.07 -105.52
CA LEU A 408 -48.37 -74.61 -105.65
C LEU A 408 -49.18 -73.92 -104.55
N LYS A 409 -50.36 -74.43 -104.21
CA LYS A 409 -51.22 -73.92 -103.14
C LYS A 409 -50.59 -74.07 -101.75
N GLU A 410 -49.96 -75.20 -101.46
CA GLU A 410 -49.28 -75.44 -100.18
C GLU A 410 -48.04 -74.55 -100.02
N ILE A 411 -47.27 -74.35 -101.09
CA ILE A 411 -46.08 -73.49 -101.07
C ILE A 411 -46.45 -72.00 -101.02
N ALA A 412 -47.54 -71.60 -101.68
CA ALA A 412 -48.01 -70.23 -101.75
C ALA A 412 -49.16 -69.92 -100.76
N ALA A 413 -49.31 -70.70 -99.69
CA ALA A 413 -50.44 -70.61 -98.77
C ALA A 413 -50.70 -69.18 -98.24
N ASP A 414 -49.64 -68.38 -98.09
CA ASP A 414 -49.69 -67.01 -97.57
C ASP A 414 -49.85 -65.93 -98.67
N ASP A 415 -49.75 -66.26 -99.97
CA ASP A 415 -49.85 -65.27 -101.06
C ASP A 415 -51.30 -65.14 -101.55
N PRO A 416 -51.96 -63.98 -101.33
CA PRO A 416 -53.35 -63.77 -101.74
C PRO A 416 -53.54 -63.78 -103.26
N VAL A 417 -52.50 -63.45 -104.04
CA VAL A 417 -52.57 -63.40 -105.51
C VAL A 417 -52.58 -64.81 -106.10
N VAL A 418 -51.71 -65.70 -105.61
CA VAL A 418 -51.67 -67.09 -106.09
C VAL A 418 -52.95 -67.83 -105.69
N ASN A 419 -53.44 -67.61 -104.46
CA ASN A 419 -54.71 -68.18 -104.03
C ASN A 419 -55.90 -67.69 -104.86
N ALA A 420 -55.93 -66.40 -105.24
CA ALA A 420 -56.96 -65.86 -106.12
C ALA A 420 -56.87 -66.46 -107.54
N ALA A 421 -55.66 -66.65 -108.08
CA ALA A 421 -55.45 -67.24 -109.40
C ALA A 421 -55.78 -68.75 -109.47
N ILE A 422 -55.63 -69.49 -108.37
CA ILE A 422 -56.04 -70.91 -108.29
C ILE A 422 -57.56 -71.02 -108.08
N ALA A 423 -58.19 -70.04 -107.44
CA ALA A 423 -59.63 -70.03 -107.16
C ALA A 423 -60.49 -69.53 -108.35
N SER A 424 -59.90 -68.76 -109.27
CA SER A 424 -60.51 -68.39 -110.56
C SER A 424 -60.42 -69.53 -111.57
#